data_AF-A0A1H5TBZ3-F1
#
_entry.id   AF-A0A1H5TBZ3-F1
#
_cell.length_a   1.000
_cell.length_b   1.000
_cell.length_c   1.000
_cell.angle_alpha   90.00
_cell.angle_beta   90.00
_cell.angle_gamma   90.00
#
_symmetry.space_group_name_H-M   'P 1'
#
loop_
_entity.id
_entity.type
_entity.pdbx_description
1 polymer ?
#
loop_
_entity_poly.entity_id
_entity_poly.type
_entity_poly.pdbx_seq_one_letter_code
_entity_poly.pdbx_strand_id
1 'polypeptide(L)'
;MTLPAEFSPEEFQLALGASILIALLSFYIFAHNWKRLRIIEDTPTAKLRSAHQGYIELEGKGQLVDDQPIYAPLSNHPCLWYLSQIERQEYFVENGRRQTRWNVVYKTISDHRFKLTDGVTSCFVDPSGAEVNGNEKLVWYGNTEWPTRTQVLESQSIVHAMTNGYRYTEWLVLPGQPLYILGQFSTWSATGQKSVRDVMVNLINDWKQDQPALRKRFDSNQDGNIDQEEWEVARQQARHEAQQIHDQLALEPDTNTIAKPANTAQPFIISVYPQALLVRKYRNSAFIALAGCMASLYAAIWLLHLYG
;
A
#
# COMPACT_ATOMS: atom_id res chain seq x y z
N MET A 1 -28.55 15.28 48.83
CA MET A 1 -27.33 14.46 48.72
C MET A 1 -27.77 13.02 48.65
N THR A 2 -27.99 12.52 47.43
CA THR A 2 -28.46 11.16 47.17
C THR A 2 -27.27 10.20 47.25
N LEU A 3 -27.41 9.14 48.04
CA LEU A 3 -26.43 8.08 48.24
C LEU A 3 -25.92 7.53 46.89
N PRO A 4 -24.63 7.20 46.74
CA PRO A 4 -24.16 6.47 45.57
C PRO A 4 -24.85 5.10 45.56
N ALA A 5 -25.38 4.69 44.42
CA ALA A 5 -25.95 3.36 44.24
C ALA A 5 -24.91 2.32 44.69
N GLU A 6 -25.26 1.50 45.69
CA GLU A 6 -24.44 0.37 46.11
C GLU A 6 -24.41 -0.63 44.95
N PHE A 7 -23.26 -0.75 44.28
CA PHE A 7 -23.08 -1.77 43.25
C PHE A 7 -23.19 -3.16 43.89
N SER A 8 -23.93 -4.07 43.24
CA SER A 8 -23.83 -5.48 43.60
C SER A 8 -22.40 -6.01 43.34
N PRO A 9 -21.95 -7.07 44.04
CA PRO A 9 -20.62 -7.62 43.85
C PRO A 9 -20.33 -8.02 42.39
N GLU A 10 -21.35 -8.48 41.65
CA GLU A 10 -21.25 -8.84 40.24
C GLU A 10 -21.08 -7.59 39.34
N GLU A 11 -21.87 -6.55 39.57
CA GLU A 11 -21.74 -5.29 38.82
C GLU A 11 -20.40 -4.60 39.08
N PHE A 12 -19.88 -4.68 40.31
CA PHE A 12 -18.55 -4.18 40.66
C PHE A 12 -17.45 -4.92 39.88
N GLN A 13 -17.48 -6.26 39.86
CA GLN A 13 -16.51 -7.07 39.12
C GLN A 13 -16.57 -6.79 37.62
N LEU A 14 -17.77 -6.64 37.05
CA LEU A 14 -17.96 -6.30 35.65
C LEU A 14 -17.44 -4.89 35.32
N ALA A 15 -17.74 -3.90 36.16
CA ALA A 15 -17.28 -2.53 35.97
C ALA A 15 -15.75 -2.42 36.08
N LEU A 16 -15.15 -3.10 37.06
CA LEU A 16 -13.69 -3.16 37.22
C LEU A 16 -13.04 -3.85 36.01
N GLY A 17 -13.55 -5.02 35.61
CA GLY A 17 -13.08 -5.75 34.43
C GLY A 17 -13.18 -4.93 33.15
N ALA A 18 -14.29 -4.24 32.93
CA ALA A 18 -14.49 -3.35 31.80
C ALA A 18 -13.50 -2.17 31.82
N SER A 19 -13.27 -1.55 32.99
CA SER A 19 -12.31 -0.44 33.12
C SER A 19 -10.87 -0.86 32.78
N ILE A 20 -10.44 -2.04 33.22
CA ILE A 20 -9.13 -2.61 32.92
C ILE A 20 -9.03 -2.93 31.41
N LEU A 21 -10.06 -3.55 30.83
CA LEU A 21 -10.10 -3.86 29.41
C LEU A 21 -9.99 -2.58 28.55
N ILE A 22 -10.75 -1.54 28.90
CA ILE A 22 -10.69 -0.23 28.23
C ILE A 22 -9.30 0.39 28.37
N ALA A 23 -8.67 0.30 29.55
CA ALA A 23 -7.32 0.79 29.77
C ALA A 23 -6.30 0.09 28.86
N LEU A 24 -6.35 -1.24 28.79
CA LEU A 24 -5.46 -2.04 27.94
C LEU A 24 -5.68 -1.74 26.45
N LEU A 25 -6.93 -1.65 26.00
CA LEU A 25 -7.25 -1.31 24.61
C LEU A 25 -6.77 0.11 24.25
N SER A 26 -7.01 1.07 25.15
CA SER A 26 -6.58 2.46 24.96
C SER A 26 -5.05 2.56 24.93
N PHE A 27 -4.34 1.84 25.79
CA PHE A 27 -2.88 1.78 25.78
C PHE A 27 -2.34 1.14 24.50
N TYR A 28 -2.97 0.07 24.01
CA TYR A 28 -2.61 -0.55 22.73
C TYR A 28 -2.77 0.44 21.56
N ILE A 29 -3.91 1.15 21.49
CA ILE A 29 -4.16 2.17 20.47
C ILE A 29 -3.12 3.31 20.57
N PHE A 30 -2.79 3.75 21.78
CA PHE A 30 -1.75 4.73 22.02
C PHE A 30 -0.39 4.24 21.48
N ALA A 31 0.07 3.07 21.92
CA ALA A 31 1.36 2.52 21.52
C ALA A 31 1.46 2.31 20.00
N HIS A 32 0.38 1.82 19.38
CA HIS A 32 0.30 1.61 17.94
C HIS A 32 0.42 2.93 17.16
N ASN A 33 -0.40 3.94 17.50
CA ASN A 33 -0.38 5.23 16.83
C ASN A 33 0.89 6.02 17.10
N TRP A 34 1.45 5.92 18.32
CA TRP A 34 2.71 6.54 18.68
C TRP A 34 3.89 5.98 17.88
N LYS A 35 3.94 4.65 17.72
CA LYS A 35 4.96 4.01 16.87
C LYS A 35 4.85 4.47 15.42
N ARG A 36 3.64 4.53 14.87
CA ARG A 36 3.40 5.04 13.50
C ARG A 36 3.79 6.51 13.35
N LEU A 37 3.42 7.33 14.33
CA LEU A 37 3.80 8.74 14.38
C LEU A 37 5.32 8.90 14.32
N ARG A 38 6.06 8.15 15.14
CA ARG A 38 7.52 8.17 15.15
C ARG A 38 8.13 7.76 13.82
N ILE A 39 7.64 6.68 13.21
CA ILE A 39 8.15 6.27 11.89
C ILE A 39 7.94 7.38 10.85
N ILE A 40 6.77 8.03 10.83
CA ILE A 40 6.47 9.12 9.89
C ILE A 40 7.34 10.35 10.17
N GLU A 41 7.55 10.72 11.44
CA GLU A 41 8.36 11.89 11.82
C GLU A 41 9.87 11.67 11.62
N ASP A 42 10.35 10.44 11.85
CA ASP A 42 11.77 10.08 11.79
C ASP A 42 12.22 9.72 10.36
N THR A 43 11.29 9.50 9.43
CA THR A 43 11.63 9.23 8.02
C THR A 43 11.80 10.54 7.25
N PRO A 44 12.98 10.83 6.69
CA PRO A 44 13.20 12.07 5.95
C PRO A 44 12.53 12.02 4.56
N THR A 45 11.92 13.13 4.16
CA THR A 45 11.43 13.35 2.80
C THR A 45 12.60 13.38 1.81
N ALA A 46 12.63 12.45 0.87
CA ALA A 46 13.59 12.40 -0.21
C ALA A 46 13.04 13.06 -1.48
N LYS A 47 13.92 13.68 -2.27
CA LYS A 47 13.58 14.13 -3.63
C LYS A 47 13.70 12.95 -4.59
N LEU A 48 12.76 12.79 -5.50
CA LEU A 48 12.77 11.71 -6.51
C LEU A 48 14.12 11.58 -7.23
N ARG A 49 14.72 12.72 -7.65
CA ARG A 49 16.03 12.75 -8.32
C ARG A 49 17.22 12.23 -7.51
N SER A 50 17.10 12.16 -6.19
CA SER A 50 18.19 11.80 -5.27
C SER A 50 17.69 10.86 -4.17
N ALA A 51 16.64 10.09 -4.47
CA ALA A 51 16.08 9.10 -3.58
C ALA A 51 17.08 7.95 -3.41
N HIS A 52 17.31 7.55 -2.16
CA HIS A 52 18.21 6.44 -1.84
C HIS A 52 17.41 5.12 -1.81
N GLN A 53 18.11 4.00 -2.04
CA GLN A 53 17.53 2.67 -1.85
C GLN A 53 17.13 2.49 -0.39
N GLY A 54 15.89 2.06 -0.12
CA GLY A 54 15.44 1.87 1.27
C GLY A 54 14.01 2.32 1.53
N TYR A 55 13.66 2.30 2.81
CA TYR A 55 12.40 2.83 3.29
C TYR A 55 12.46 4.35 3.37
N ILE A 56 11.71 5.03 2.51
CA ILE A 56 11.78 6.49 2.34
C ILE A 56 10.39 7.10 2.20
N GLU A 57 10.38 8.42 2.35
CA GLU A 57 9.24 9.27 2.09
C GLU A 57 9.45 10.05 0.78
N LEU A 58 8.44 10.07 -0.08
CA LEU A 58 8.44 10.80 -1.36
C LEU A 58 7.20 11.68 -1.46
N GLU A 59 7.37 12.85 -2.09
CA GLU A 59 6.28 13.73 -2.47
C GLU A 59 6.34 14.04 -3.96
N GLY A 60 5.18 14.11 -4.61
CA GLY A 60 5.07 14.42 -6.03
C GLY A 60 3.62 14.48 -6.49
N LYS A 61 3.41 14.50 -7.80
CA LYS A 61 2.08 14.39 -8.41
C LYS A 61 1.89 13.00 -9.01
N GLY A 62 0.73 12.40 -8.75
CA GLY A 62 0.33 11.15 -9.40
C GLY A 62 0.04 11.36 -10.89
N GLN A 63 0.49 10.46 -11.73
CA GLN A 63 0.27 10.45 -13.18
C GLN A 63 -0.01 9.05 -13.70
N LEU A 64 -0.72 8.98 -14.81
CA LEU A 64 -1.02 7.73 -15.51
C LEU A 64 0.27 7.09 -16.05
N VAL A 65 0.27 5.76 -16.17
CA VAL A 65 1.28 5.05 -16.97
C VAL A 65 0.81 5.10 -18.42
N ASP A 66 1.67 5.60 -19.30
CA ASP A 66 1.47 5.63 -20.76
C ASP A 66 0.11 6.20 -21.19
N ASP A 67 -0.37 7.21 -20.45
CA ASP A 67 -1.67 7.86 -20.63
C ASP A 67 -2.89 6.91 -20.61
N GLN A 68 -2.75 5.74 -19.98
CA GLN A 68 -3.84 4.76 -19.82
C GLN A 68 -4.45 4.86 -18.41
N PRO A 69 -5.67 5.42 -18.26
CA PRO A 69 -6.39 5.41 -17.00
C PRO A 69 -7.00 4.04 -16.71
N ILE A 70 -7.06 3.72 -15.42
CA ILE A 70 -7.95 2.68 -14.93
C ILE A 70 -9.31 3.30 -14.58
N TYR A 71 -10.37 2.50 -14.66
CA TYR A 71 -11.72 2.96 -14.40
C TYR A 71 -12.26 2.30 -13.14
N ALA A 72 -12.79 3.10 -12.23
CA ALA A 72 -13.44 2.58 -11.03
C ALA A 72 -14.73 1.83 -11.43
N PRO A 73 -14.95 0.58 -10.97
CA PRO A 73 -15.97 -0.31 -11.51
C PRO A 73 -17.42 0.11 -11.22
N LEU A 74 -17.67 0.93 -10.20
CA LEU A 74 -19.03 1.34 -9.83
C LEU A 74 -19.40 2.69 -10.45
N SER A 75 -18.47 3.64 -10.53
CA SER A 75 -18.71 4.96 -11.13
C SER A 75 -18.29 5.11 -12.58
N ASN A 76 -17.42 4.23 -13.07
CA ASN A 76 -16.67 4.38 -14.31
C ASN A 76 -15.79 5.65 -14.34
N HIS A 77 -15.32 6.12 -13.18
CA HIS A 77 -14.46 7.30 -13.09
C HIS A 77 -13.00 6.94 -13.42
N PRO A 78 -12.33 7.70 -14.32
CA PRO A 78 -10.90 7.51 -14.59
C PRO A 78 -10.07 7.89 -13.36
N CYS A 79 -9.18 7.01 -12.91
CA CYS A 79 -8.40 7.20 -11.69
C CYS A 79 -7.01 6.53 -11.80
N LEU A 80 -6.14 6.81 -10.83
CA LEU A 80 -4.86 6.11 -10.61
C LEU A 80 -5.03 4.89 -9.71
N TRP A 81 -5.97 4.97 -8.79
CA TRP A 81 -6.29 3.93 -7.82
C TRP A 81 -7.75 4.04 -7.40
N TYR A 82 -8.39 2.91 -7.12
CA TYR A 82 -9.70 2.85 -6.49
C TYR A 82 -9.81 1.78 -5.40
N LEU A 83 -10.70 2.02 -4.45
CA LEU A 83 -11.35 0.99 -3.64
C LEU A 83 -12.85 1.11 -3.84
N SER A 84 -13.48 0.05 -4.32
CA SER A 84 -14.92 0.02 -4.56
C SER A 84 -15.59 -0.96 -3.62
N GLN A 85 -16.68 -0.55 -3.00
CA GLN A 85 -17.42 -1.33 -2.02
C GLN A 85 -18.93 -1.21 -2.27
N ILE A 86 -19.62 -2.35 -2.28
CA ILE A 86 -21.09 -2.42 -2.28
C ILE A 86 -21.51 -3.06 -0.97
N GLU A 87 -22.44 -2.40 -0.29
CA GLU A 87 -23.05 -2.88 0.94
C GLU A 87 -24.55 -3.04 0.73
N ARG A 88 -25.09 -4.16 1.21
CA ARG A 88 -26.53 -4.42 1.24
C ARG A 88 -27.08 -4.13 2.63
N GLN A 89 -28.23 -3.49 2.67
CA GLN A 89 -29.00 -3.29 3.88
C GLN A 89 -29.73 -4.58 4.24
N GLU A 90 -29.48 -5.10 5.44
CA GLU A 90 -30.17 -6.25 6.00
C GLU A 90 -30.91 -5.87 7.28
N TYR A 91 -32.10 -6.46 7.44
CA TYR A 91 -32.95 -6.24 8.60
C TYR A 91 -32.96 -7.50 9.47
N PHE A 92 -32.73 -7.30 10.76
CA PHE A 92 -32.82 -8.37 11.74
C PHE A 92 -33.66 -7.89 12.93
N VAL A 93 -34.35 -8.83 13.57
CA VAL A 93 -35.16 -8.55 14.75
C VAL A 93 -34.41 -9.09 15.96
N GLU A 94 -34.05 -8.19 16.86
CA GLU A 94 -33.39 -8.53 18.11
C GLU A 94 -34.18 -7.90 19.26
N ASN A 95 -34.60 -8.71 20.24
CA ASN A 95 -35.41 -8.27 21.38
C ASN A 95 -36.69 -7.48 20.97
N GLY A 96 -37.37 -7.92 19.90
CA GLY A 96 -38.57 -7.27 19.38
C GLY A 96 -38.34 -5.92 18.69
N ARG A 97 -37.08 -5.46 18.57
CA ARG A 97 -36.70 -4.23 17.87
C ARG A 97 -36.09 -4.57 16.52
N ARG A 98 -36.55 -3.91 15.46
CA ARG A 98 -35.96 -4.02 14.12
C ARG A 98 -34.65 -3.25 14.12
N GLN A 99 -33.55 -3.95 13.86
CA GLN A 99 -32.25 -3.37 13.65
C GLN A 99 -31.86 -3.49 12.17
N THR A 100 -30.99 -2.58 11.75
CA THR A 100 -30.50 -2.50 10.37
C THR A 100 -28.99 -2.61 10.39
N ARG A 101 -28.44 -3.49 9.55
CA ARG A 101 -26.99 -3.63 9.37
C ARG A 101 -26.65 -3.54 7.88
N TRP A 102 -25.54 -2.88 7.59
CA TRP A 102 -24.94 -2.87 6.27
C TRP A 102 -23.92 -4.00 6.20
N ASN A 103 -24.12 -4.92 5.26
CA ASN A 103 -23.22 -6.04 5.02
C ASN A 103 -22.53 -5.85 3.67
N VAL A 104 -21.20 -5.92 3.67
CA VAL A 104 -20.39 -5.80 2.45
C VAL A 104 -20.62 -7.03 1.58
N VAL A 105 -21.17 -6.82 0.39
CA VAL A 105 -21.44 -7.88 -0.60
C VAL A 105 -20.40 -7.89 -1.74
N TYR A 106 -19.77 -6.74 -1.99
CA TYR A 106 -18.68 -6.61 -2.95
C TYR A 106 -17.63 -5.67 -2.42
N LYS A 107 -16.35 -6.02 -2.60
CA LYS A 107 -15.22 -5.15 -2.31
C LYS A 107 -14.08 -5.47 -3.27
N THR A 108 -13.54 -4.46 -3.93
CA THR A 108 -12.37 -4.59 -4.78
C THR A 108 -11.42 -3.41 -4.58
N ILE A 109 -10.13 -3.64 -4.80
CA ILE A 109 -9.06 -2.65 -4.71
C ILE A 109 -8.21 -2.82 -5.97
N SER A 110 -7.87 -1.71 -6.62
CA SER A 110 -6.95 -1.75 -7.76
C SER A 110 -5.51 -1.98 -7.30
N ASP A 111 -4.77 -2.79 -8.05
CA ASP A 111 -3.34 -3.07 -7.89
C ASP A 111 -2.47 -2.49 -9.02
N HIS A 112 -3.08 -1.75 -9.95
CA HIS A 112 -2.39 -1.15 -11.08
C HIS A 112 -1.36 -0.10 -10.65
N ARG A 113 -0.18 -0.16 -11.27
CA ARG A 113 0.89 0.82 -11.04
C ARG A 113 0.56 2.16 -11.66
N PHE A 114 1.02 3.22 -11.01
CA PHE A 114 0.96 4.59 -11.54
C PHE A 114 2.31 5.30 -11.38
N LYS A 115 2.49 6.47 -12.00
CA LYS A 115 3.72 7.26 -11.88
C LYS A 115 3.59 8.33 -10.80
N LEU A 116 4.63 8.56 -10.03
CA LEU A 116 4.80 9.73 -9.18
C LEU A 116 5.88 10.61 -9.81
N THR A 117 5.62 11.91 -9.98
CA THR A 117 6.60 12.83 -10.56
C THR A 117 6.73 14.14 -9.79
N ASP A 118 7.95 14.68 -9.75
CA ASP A 118 8.24 16.05 -9.29
C ASP A 118 8.27 17.07 -10.44
N GLY A 119 7.92 16.63 -11.66
CA GLY A 119 7.97 17.41 -12.90
C GLY A 119 9.25 17.21 -13.71
N VAL A 120 10.31 16.65 -13.13
CA VAL A 120 11.58 16.38 -13.83
C VAL A 120 11.87 14.89 -13.88
N THR A 121 11.68 14.21 -12.75
CA THR A 121 11.92 12.78 -12.58
C THR A 121 10.62 12.08 -12.21
N SER A 122 10.54 10.78 -12.51
CA SER A 122 9.38 9.96 -12.16
C SER A 122 9.82 8.62 -11.57
N CYS A 123 9.01 8.09 -10.67
CA CYS A 123 9.10 6.69 -10.25
C CYS A 123 7.75 6.00 -10.43
N PHE A 124 7.76 4.69 -10.59
CA PHE A 124 6.56 3.88 -10.50
C PHE A 124 6.15 3.71 -9.04
N VAL A 125 4.86 3.66 -8.81
CA VAL A 125 4.24 3.37 -7.53
C VAL A 125 3.44 2.10 -7.70
N ASP A 126 3.75 1.09 -6.90
CA ASP A 126 2.96 -0.13 -6.79
C ASP A 126 2.05 -0.01 -5.57
N PRO A 127 0.73 0.23 -5.74
CA PRO A 127 -0.16 0.49 -4.61
C PRO A 127 -0.55 -0.77 -3.83
N SER A 128 -0.08 -1.95 -4.24
CA SER A 128 -0.47 -3.20 -3.62
C SER A 128 -0.15 -3.24 -2.12
N GLY A 129 -1.19 -3.44 -1.31
CA GLY A 129 -1.07 -3.48 0.14
C GLY A 129 -0.78 -2.13 0.82
N ALA A 130 -0.95 -1.01 0.10
CA ALA A 130 -0.86 0.32 0.68
C ALA A 130 -2.09 0.67 1.51
N GLU A 131 -1.87 1.44 2.58
CA GLU A 131 -2.92 2.23 3.22
C GLU A 131 -3.11 3.51 2.43
N VAL A 132 -4.20 3.59 1.67
CA VAL A 132 -4.49 4.72 0.80
C VAL A 132 -5.45 5.71 1.48
N ASN A 133 -4.99 6.94 1.67
CA ASN A 133 -5.75 8.05 2.25
C ASN A 133 -6.07 9.10 1.17
N GLY A 134 -7.24 8.96 0.53
CA GLY A 134 -7.74 9.89 -0.48
C GLY A 134 -8.68 10.97 0.08
N ASN A 135 -8.93 12.00 -0.72
CA ASN A 135 -9.97 13.00 -0.48
C ASN A 135 -11.26 12.69 -1.28
N GLU A 136 -11.12 12.05 -2.44
CA GLU A 136 -12.26 11.69 -3.29
C GLU A 136 -12.95 10.45 -2.75
N LYS A 137 -14.14 10.66 -2.19
CA LYS A 137 -15.01 9.60 -1.72
C LYS A 137 -16.41 9.81 -2.29
N LEU A 138 -16.85 8.89 -3.14
CA LEU A 138 -18.19 8.85 -3.69
C LEU A 138 -19.04 7.90 -2.86
N VAL A 139 -20.22 8.35 -2.41
CA VAL A 139 -21.20 7.51 -1.72
C VAL A 139 -22.57 7.76 -2.34
N TRP A 140 -23.23 6.70 -2.79
CA TRP A 140 -24.59 6.78 -3.30
C TRP A 140 -25.37 5.51 -2.98
N TYR A 141 -26.69 5.57 -3.18
CA TYR A 141 -27.59 4.48 -2.84
C TYR A 141 -28.41 4.01 -4.04
N GLY A 142 -28.83 2.75 -4.03
CA GLY A 142 -29.64 2.16 -5.09
C GLY A 142 -30.38 0.89 -4.67
N ASN A 143 -31.18 0.36 -5.59
CA ASN A 143 -32.06 -0.79 -5.34
C ASN A 143 -31.57 -2.09 -5.98
N THR A 144 -30.48 -2.03 -6.74
CA THR A 144 -29.87 -3.17 -7.43
C THR A 144 -28.50 -3.46 -6.84
N GLU A 145 -28.02 -4.68 -6.96
CA GLU A 145 -26.68 -5.02 -6.47
C GLU A 145 -25.58 -4.24 -7.21
N TRP A 146 -25.72 -4.08 -8.54
CA TRP A 146 -24.82 -3.26 -9.34
C TRP A 146 -25.47 -1.93 -9.71
N PRO A 147 -24.75 -0.80 -9.63
CA PRO A 147 -25.30 0.50 -9.98
C PRO A 147 -25.53 0.60 -11.49
N THR A 148 -26.73 0.97 -11.90
CA THR A 148 -27.09 1.20 -13.32
C THR A 148 -26.82 2.64 -13.77
N ARG A 149 -26.69 3.57 -12.82
CA ARG A 149 -26.35 4.98 -13.09
C ARG A 149 -25.58 5.55 -11.90
N THR A 150 -24.43 6.14 -12.17
CA THR A 150 -23.73 6.98 -11.20
C THR A 150 -24.47 8.30 -11.08
N GLN A 151 -25.38 8.41 -10.11
CA GLN A 151 -25.91 9.70 -9.71
C GLN A 151 -24.96 10.28 -8.66
N VAL A 152 -23.91 10.95 -9.11
CA VAL A 152 -23.05 11.79 -8.25
C VAL A 152 -23.87 13.02 -7.85
N LEU A 153 -24.90 12.81 -7.03
CA LEU A 153 -25.66 13.89 -6.41
C LEU A 153 -24.83 14.34 -5.20
N GLU A 154 -24.32 15.56 -5.27
CA GLU A 154 -23.43 16.23 -4.30
C GLU A 154 -23.98 16.32 -2.86
N SER A 155 -25.19 15.82 -2.59
CA SER A 155 -25.79 15.83 -1.27
C SER A 155 -26.87 14.74 -1.14
N GLN A 156 -26.48 13.50 -0.82
CA GLN A 156 -27.46 12.43 -0.59
C GLN A 156 -27.95 12.40 0.86
N SER A 157 -29.10 13.07 1.02
CA SER A 157 -30.00 13.07 2.17
C SER A 157 -30.28 11.67 2.79
N ILE A 158 -30.46 11.63 4.12
CA ILE A 158 -30.87 10.46 4.94
C ILE A 158 -32.04 9.69 4.33
N VAL A 159 -32.93 10.38 3.59
CA VAL A 159 -34.09 9.81 2.90
C VAL A 159 -33.71 8.71 1.92
N HIS A 160 -32.64 8.89 1.12
CA HIS A 160 -32.20 7.87 0.16
C HIS A 160 -31.59 6.64 0.84
N ALA A 161 -30.99 6.80 2.02
CA ALA A 161 -30.50 5.67 2.81
C ALA A 161 -31.64 4.84 3.43
N MET A 162 -32.85 5.40 3.56
CA MET A 162 -34.02 4.70 4.11
C MET A 162 -34.84 3.95 3.05
N THR A 163 -34.80 4.38 1.79
CA THR A 163 -35.60 3.78 0.71
C THR A 163 -34.84 2.77 -0.14
N ASN A 164 -33.51 2.80 -0.11
CA ASN A 164 -32.65 2.01 -0.99
C ASN A 164 -31.94 0.88 -0.25
N GLY A 165 -31.98 -0.32 -0.83
CA GLY A 165 -31.41 -1.53 -0.22
C GLY A 165 -29.90 -1.69 -0.37
N TYR A 166 -29.24 -0.86 -1.17
CA TYR A 166 -27.79 -0.92 -1.42
C TYR A 166 -27.12 0.44 -1.23
N ARG A 167 -25.90 0.41 -0.68
CA ARG A 167 -24.97 1.53 -0.56
C ARG A 167 -23.72 1.22 -1.36
N TYR A 168 -23.38 2.08 -2.29
CA TYR A 168 -22.14 2.01 -3.06
C TYR A 168 -21.17 3.05 -2.50
N THR A 169 -19.92 2.66 -2.32
CA THR A 169 -18.85 3.57 -1.90
C THR A 169 -17.62 3.34 -2.75
N GLU A 170 -17.07 4.41 -3.31
CA GLU A 170 -15.76 4.39 -3.97
C GLU A 170 -14.84 5.43 -3.34
N TRP A 171 -13.60 5.01 -3.09
CA TRP A 171 -12.49 5.90 -2.76
C TRP A 171 -11.57 5.94 -3.96
N LEU A 172 -11.19 7.14 -4.39
CA LEU A 172 -10.42 7.34 -5.60
C LEU A 172 -9.15 8.13 -5.30
N VAL A 173 -8.10 7.85 -6.08
CA VAL A 173 -6.95 8.74 -6.26
C VAL A 173 -6.95 9.17 -7.72
N LEU A 174 -7.01 10.47 -7.97
CA LEU A 174 -7.15 11.02 -9.32
C LEU A 174 -5.79 11.43 -9.92
N PRO A 175 -5.65 11.38 -11.26
CA PRO A 175 -4.48 11.91 -11.95
C PRO A 175 -4.24 13.39 -11.61
N GLY A 176 -2.97 13.76 -11.44
CA GLY A 176 -2.54 15.13 -11.14
C GLY A 176 -2.61 15.53 -9.67
N GLN A 177 -3.21 14.71 -8.78
CA GLN A 177 -3.26 15.00 -7.36
C GLN A 177 -1.86 14.95 -6.73
N PRO A 178 -1.57 15.84 -5.75
CA PRO A 178 -0.37 15.73 -4.95
C PRO A 178 -0.46 14.46 -4.10
N LEU A 179 0.62 13.70 -4.06
CA LEU A 179 0.72 12.46 -3.31
C LEU A 179 1.95 12.49 -2.42
N TYR A 180 1.71 12.12 -1.18
CA TYR A 180 2.67 11.73 -0.18
C TYR A 180 2.74 10.20 -0.15
N ILE A 181 3.93 9.63 -0.33
CA ILE A 181 4.14 8.18 -0.34
C ILE A 181 5.26 7.83 0.62
N LEU A 182 4.96 6.92 1.54
CA LEU A 182 5.93 6.36 2.48
C LEU A 182 6.02 4.86 2.23
N GLY A 183 7.19 4.36 1.81
CA GLY A 183 7.34 2.97 1.38
C GLY A 183 8.77 2.56 1.06
N GLN A 184 8.94 1.36 0.53
CA GLN A 184 10.24 0.85 0.10
C GLN A 184 10.53 1.29 -1.33
N PHE A 185 11.55 2.13 -1.48
CA PHE A 185 12.09 2.51 -2.77
C PHE A 185 13.17 1.53 -3.22
N SER A 186 13.06 1.11 -4.48
CA SER A 186 14.04 0.29 -5.17
C SER A 186 14.29 0.82 -6.57
N THR A 187 15.54 0.75 -7.02
CA THR A 187 15.92 1.01 -8.40
C THR A 187 16.22 -0.31 -9.08
N TRP A 188 15.54 -0.54 -10.20
CA TRP A 188 15.80 -1.64 -11.08
C TRP A 188 16.71 -1.16 -12.22
N SER A 189 17.90 -1.73 -12.33
CA SER A 189 18.83 -1.46 -13.42
C SER A 189 19.12 -2.73 -14.21
N ALA A 190 19.10 -2.63 -15.55
CA ALA A 190 19.34 -3.77 -16.41
C ALA A 190 20.76 -4.35 -16.23
N THR A 191 21.74 -3.48 -15.95
CA THR A 191 23.13 -3.84 -15.62
C THR A 191 23.29 -4.46 -14.23
N GLY A 192 22.54 -3.99 -13.24
CA GLY A 192 22.56 -4.54 -11.89
C GLY A 192 22.02 -5.97 -11.83
N GLN A 193 21.12 -6.33 -12.76
CA GLN A 193 20.48 -7.65 -12.78
C GLN A 193 21.27 -8.72 -13.55
N LYS A 194 22.09 -8.33 -14.52
CA LYS A 194 22.89 -9.26 -15.33
C LYS A 194 24.35 -8.82 -15.32
N SER A 195 25.17 -9.45 -14.48
CA SER A 195 26.61 -9.18 -14.51
C SER A 195 27.21 -9.59 -15.86
N VAL A 196 28.32 -8.96 -16.26
CA VAL A 196 29.08 -9.37 -17.46
C VAL A 196 29.37 -10.88 -17.46
N ARG A 197 29.62 -11.45 -16.28
CA ARG A 197 29.86 -12.89 -16.11
C ARG A 197 28.61 -13.71 -16.43
N ASP A 198 27.43 -13.30 -15.96
CA ASP A 198 26.18 -14.03 -16.21
C ASP A 198 25.82 -13.99 -17.69
N VAL A 199 26.01 -12.84 -18.35
CA VAL A 199 25.83 -12.70 -19.80
C VAL A 199 26.79 -13.62 -20.55
N MET A 200 28.07 -13.65 -20.17
CA MET A 200 29.08 -14.54 -20.77
C MET A 200 28.71 -16.02 -20.61
N VAL A 201 28.26 -16.43 -19.42
CA VAL A 201 27.85 -17.82 -19.16
C VAL A 201 26.66 -18.21 -20.03
N ASN A 202 25.65 -17.36 -20.15
CA ASN A 202 24.49 -17.60 -21.00
C ASN A 202 24.91 -17.70 -22.48
N LEU A 203 25.75 -16.79 -22.96
CA LEU A 203 26.25 -16.80 -24.33
C LEU A 203 26.99 -18.10 -24.67
N ILE A 204 27.84 -18.59 -23.76
CA ILE A 204 28.55 -19.87 -23.94
C ILE A 204 27.57 -21.05 -23.93
N ASN A 205 26.54 -21.01 -23.07
CA ASN A 205 25.52 -22.05 -23.04
C ASN A 205 24.70 -22.07 -24.34
N ASP A 206 24.34 -20.90 -24.88
CA ASP A 206 23.64 -20.76 -26.16
C ASP A 206 24.48 -21.32 -27.31
N TRP A 207 25.78 -20.96 -27.37
CA TRP A 207 26.67 -21.51 -28.40
C TRP A 207 26.85 -23.03 -28.29
N LYS A 208 26.81 -23.60 -27.09
CA LYS A 208 26.86 -25.06 -26.89
C LYS A 208 25.60 -25.78 -27.37
N GLN A 209 24.45 -25.10 -27.45
CA GLN A 209 23.22 -25.70 -27.99
C GLN A 209 23.31 -25.88 -29.51
N ASP A 210 23.99 -24.97 -30.22
CA ASP A 210 24.25 -25.06 -31.67
C ASP A 210 25.68 -25.52 -31.97
N GLN A 211 25.92 -26.82 -31.77
CA GLN A 211 27.22 -27.45 -32.03
C GLN A 211 27.73 -27.23 -33.47
N PRO A 212 26.92 -27.35 -34.55
CA PRO A 212 27.35 -27.05 -35.91
C PRO A 212 27.86 -25.61 -36.10
N ALA A 213 27.13 -24.61 -35.59
CA ALA A 213 27.54 -23.22 -35.71
C ALA A 213 28.79 -22.90 -34.87
N LEU A 214 28.89 -23.49 -33.69
CA LEU A 214 30.05 -23.34 -32.80
C LEU A 214 31.34 -23.85 -33.46
N ARG A 215 31.30 -25.06 -34.05
CA ARG A 215 32.44 -25.64 -34.79
C ARG A 215 32.85 -24.73 -35.95
N LYS A 216 31.89 -24.33 -36.79
CA LYS A 216 32.16 -23.42 -37.92
C LYS A 216 32.86 -22.11 -37.49
N ARG A 217 32.64 -21.68 -36.25
CA ARG A 217 33.14 -20.41 -35.72
C ARG A 217 34.51 -20.52 -35.05
N PHE A 218 34.82 -21.65 -34.42
CA PHE A 218 35.99 -21.79 -33.54
C PHE A 218 36.90 -22.99 -33.84
N ASP A 219 36.46 -23.99 -34.61
CA ASP A 219 37.28 -25.12 -35.08
C ASP A 219 38.22 -24.63 -36.20
N SER A 220 39.42 -24.21 -35.79
CA SER A 220 40.42 -23.61 -36.69
C SER A 220 41.25 -24.69 -37.39
N ASN A 221 41.41 -25.86 -36.78
CA ASN A 221 42.20 -26.96 -37.32
C ASN A 221 41.36 -27.94 -38.18
N GLN A 222 40.03 -27.78 -38.20
CA GLN A 222 39.03 -28.56 -38.92
C GLN A 222 39.00 -30.05 -38.53
N ASP A 223 39.38 -30.39 -37.29
CA ASP A 223 39.38 -31.77 -36.80
C ASP A 223 37.99 -32.25 -36.34
N GLY A 224 37.00 -31.35 -36.31
CA GLY A 224 35.61 -31.63 -35.96
C GLY A 224 35.33 -31.65 -34.46
N ASN A 225 36.32 -31.38 -33.61
CA ASN A 225 36.20 -31.15 -32.19
C ASN A 225 36.66 -29.72 -31.85
N ILE A 226 36.39 -29.26 -30.62
CA ILE A 226 36.89 -27.97 -30.14
C ILE A 226 37.81 -28.26 -28.97
N ASP A 227 39.10 -28.01 -29.17
CA ASP A 227 40.13 -28.28 -28.18
C ASP A 227 40.27 -27.14 -27.14
N GLN A 228 41.20 -27.28 -26.20
CA GLN A 228 41.35 -26.31 -25.12
C GLN A 228 41.74 -24.91 -25.62
N GLU A 229 42.58 -24.80 -26.64
CA GLU A 229 43.07 -23.53 -27.19
C GLU A 229 41.93 -22.83 -27.93
N GLU A 230 41.15 -23.58 -28.71
CA GLU A 230 39.95 -23.07 -29.39
C GLU A 230 38.85 -22.65 -28.40
N TRP A 231 38.70 -23.38 -27.30
CA TRP A 231 37.82 -22.99 -26.19
C TRP A 231 38.29 -21.73 -25.45
N GLU A 232 39.60 -21.44 -25.41
CA GLU A 232 40.12 -20.19 -24.87
C GLU A 232 39.78 -19.02 -25.77
N VAL A 233 39.91 -19.17 -27.08
CA VAL A 233 39.49 -18.17 -28.08
C VAL A 233 37.98 -17.91 -27.96
N ALA A 234 37.16 -18.97 -27.88
CA ALA A 234 35.73 -18.85 -27.67
C ALA A 234 35.39 -18.09 -26.37
N ARG A 235 36.09 -18.39 -25.26
CA ARG A 235 35.88 -17.68 -23.99
C ARG A 235 36.28 -16.20 -24.06
N GLN A 236 37.37 -15.87 -24.73
CA GLN A 236 37.80 -14.48 -24.92
C GLN A 236 36.78 -13.71 -25.75
N GLN A 237 36.32 -14.28 -26.86
CA GLN A 237 35.28 -13.68 -27.70
C GLN A 237 33.96 -13.53 -26.93
N ALA A 238 33.55 -14.56 -26.20
CA ALA A 238 32.34 -14.52 -25.38
C ALA A 238 32.39 -13.40 -24.33
N ARG A 239 33.57 -13.18 -23.73
CA ARG A 239 33.76 -12.08 -22.78
C ARG A 239 33.63 -10.72 -23.45
N HIS A 240 34.17 -10.55 -24.64
CA HIS A 240 34.07 -9.30 -25.40
C HIS A 240 32.61 -9.02 -25.81
N GLU A 241 31.91 -10.01 -26.36
CA GLU A 241 30.48 -9.88 -26.70
C GLU A 241 29.61 -9.63 -25.47
N ALA A 242 29.89 -10.33 -24.36
CA ALA A 242 29.19 -10.10 -23.10
C ALA A 242 29.41 -8.68 -22.57
N GLN A 243 30.61 -8.11 -22.72
CA GLN A 243 30.87 -6.72 -22.37
C GLN A 243 30.04 -5.77 -23.25
N GLN A 244 30.00 -5.98 -24.57
CA GLN A 244 29.21 -5.15 -25.48
C GLN A 244 27.72 -5.20 -25.17
N ILE A 245 27.18 -6.39 -24.89
CA ILE A 245 25.77 -6.56 -24.48
C ILE A 245 25.53 -5.85 -23.15
N HIS A 246 26.42 -6.01 -22.18
CA HIS A 246 26.30 -5.32 -20.90
C HIS A 246 26.37 -3.79 -21.04
N ASP A 247 27.23 -3.28 -21.92
CA ASP A 247 27.34 -1.85 -22.21
C ASP A 247 26.06 -1.32 -22.88
N GLN A 248 25.39 -2.13 -23.73
CA GLN A 248 24.07 -1.80 -24.25
C GLN A 248 23.00 -1.78 -23.17
N LEU A 249 22.99 -2.76 -22.25
CA LEU A 249 22.09 -2.76 -21.09
C LEU A 249 22.35 -1.56 -20.18
N ALA A 250 23.57 -1.02 -20.13
CA ALA A 250 23.90 0.19 -19.38
C ALA A 250 23.29 1.47 -19.95
N LEU A 251 22.83 1.43 -21.22
CA LEU A 251 22.11 2.54 -21.84
C LEU A 251 20.61 2.50 -21.52
N GLU A 252 20.08 1.37 -21.05
CA GLU A 252 18.68 1.28 -20.64
C GLU A 252 18.47 2.11 -19.36
N PRO A 253 17.44 2.98 -19.31
CA PRO A 253 17.23 3.84 -18.16
C PRO A 253 16.78 3.03 -16.93
N ASP A 254 17.40 3.35 -15.80
CA ASP A 254 17.03 2.79 -14.50
C ASP A 254 15.56 3.06 -14.18
N THR A 255 14.87 2.02 -13.73
CA THR A 255 13.45 2.08 -13.38
C THR A 255 13.29 2.16 -11.86
N ASN A 256 12.92 3.33 -11.37
CA ASN A 256 12.65 3.57 -9.96
C ASN A 256 11.23 3.13 -9.61
N THR A 257 11.08 2.36 -8.53
CA THR A 257 9.78 1.89 -8.03
C THR A 257 9.68 2.09 -6.52
N ILE A 258 8.52 2.52 -6.03
CA ILE A 258 8.17 2.49 -4.62
C ILE A 258 7.02 1.52 -4.39
N ALA A 259 7.19 0.62 -3.42
CA ALA A 259 6.25 -0.46 -3.14
C ALA A 259 6.20 -0.77 -1.63
N LYS A 260 5.38 -1.75 -1.26
CA LYS A 260 5.27 -2.24 0.11
C LYS A 260 6.63 -2.75 0.63
N PRO A 261 7.08 -2.32 1.84
CA PRO A 261 8.30 -2.85 2.44
C PRO A 261 8.13 -4.30 2.87
N ALA A 262 9.25 -5.04 2.85
CA ALA A 262 9.29 -6.42 3.35
C ALA A 262 9.03 -6.52 4.86
N ASN A 263 9.38 -5.47 5.61
CA ASN A 263 9.15 -5.40 7.05
C ASN A 263 7.72 -4.94 7.37
N THR A 264 6.89 -5.84 7.90
CA THR A 264 5.50 -5.56 8.29
C THR A 264 5.35 -4.47 9.36
N ALA A 265 6.40 -4.18 10.14
CA ALA A 265 6.38 -3.10 11.13
C ALA A 265 6.44 -1.70 10.50
N GLN A 266 6.90 -1.59 9.25
CA GLN A 266 6.96 -0.34 8.50
C GLN A 266 5.63 -0.13 7.76
N PRO A 267 4.89 0.96 8.02
CA PRO A 267 3.67 1.24 7.30
C PRO A 267 3.98 1.59 5.83
N PHE A 268 3.13 1.14 4.92
CA PHE A 268 3.12 1.56 3.52
C PHE A 268 1.92 2.47 3.31
N ILE A 269 2.15 3.76 3.08
CA ILE A 269 1.09 4.78 3.04
C ILE A 269 1.16 5.51 1.71
N ILE A 270 0.01 5.66 1.06
CA ILE A 270 -0.20 6.57 -0.07
C ILE A 270 -1.27 7.55 0.37
N SER A 271 -0.99 8.85 0.34
CA SER A 271 -1.90 9.85 0.86
C SER A 271 -1.96 11.05 -0.06
N VAL A 272 -3.17 11.52 -0.36
CA VAL A 272 -3.38 12.82 -1.04
C VAL A 272 -3.11 13.98 -0.08
N TYR A 273 -3.17 13.72 1.23
CA TYR A 273 -2.84 14.69 2.27
C TYR A 273 -1.34 14.74 2.55
N PRO A 274 -0.78 15.93 2.81
CA PRO A 274 0.63 16.08 3.18
C PRO A 274 0.95 15.43 4.54
N GLN A 275 2.24 15.15 4.75
CA GLN A 275 2.79 14.56 5.97
C GLN A 275 2.25 15.22 7.25
N ALA A 276 2.20 16.55 7.29
CA ALA A 276 1.80 17.32 8.47
C ALA A 276 0.38 16.98 8.96
N LEU A 277 -0.56 16.68 8.05
CA LEU A 277 -1.92 16.29 8.43
C LEU A 277 -1.98 14.87 8.99
N LEU A 278 -1.19 13.95 8.42
CA LEU A 278 -1.06 12.58 8.94
C LEU A 278 -0.44 12.59 10.35
N VAL A 279 0.65 13.33 10.54
CA VAL A 279 1.32 13.54 11.83
C VAL A 279 0.32 14.07 12.87
N ARG A 280 -0.46 15.11 12.53
CA ARG A 280 -1.47 15.67 13.42
C ARG A 280 -2.57 14.66 13.77
N LYS A 281 -3.05 13.89 12.80
CA LYS A 281 -4.06 12.85 12.99
C LYS A 281 -3.57 11.78 13.98
N TYR A 282 -2.38 11.22 13.75
CA TYR A 282 -1.80 10.19 14.61
C TYR A 282 -1.47 10.72 16.01
N ARG A 283 -0.95 11.95 16.10
CA ARG A 283 -0.66 12.60 17.38
C ARG A 283 -1.94 12.82 18.21
N ASN A 284 -3.00 13.34 17.60
CA ASN A 284 -4.29 13.52 18.28
C ASN A 284 -4.88 12.18 18.72
N SER A 285 -4.85 11.16 17.85
CA SER A 285 -5.36 9.83 18.19
C SER A 285 -4.57 9.21 19.35
N ALA A 286 -3.25 9.32 19.35
CA ALA A 286 -2.41 8.87 20.45
C ALA A 286 -2.74 9.63 21.76
N PHE A 287 -2.88 10.96 21.71
CA PHE A 287 -3.21 11.76 22.90
C PHE A 287 -4.58 11.41 23.48
N ILE A 288 -5.60 11.25 22.63
CA ILE A 288 -6.94 10.84 23.05
C ILE A 288 -6.91 9.45 23.69
N ALA A 289 -6.19 8.51 23.08
CA ALA A 289 -6.05 7.16 23.62
C ALA A 289 -5.31 7.14 24.96
N LEU A 290 -4.26 7.96 25.11
CA LEU A 290 -3.55 8.12 26.38
C LEU A 290 -4.46 8.70 27.47
N ALA A 291 -5.22 9.76 27.15
CA ALA A 291 -6.17 10.36 28.07
C ALA A 291 -7.27 9.38 28.49
N GLY A 292 -7.80 8.58 27.54
CA GLY A 292 -8.76 7.52 27.81
C GLY A 292 -8.19 6.43 28.73
N CYS A 293 -6.94 6.01 28.51
CA CYS A 293 -6.23 5.07 29.37
C CYS A 293 -6.08 5.62 30.81
N MET A 294 -5.66 6.87 30.96
CA MET A 294 -5.52 7.52 32.26
C MET A 294 -6.87 7.62 32.99
N ALA A 295 -7.94 7.98 32.27
CA ALA A 295 -9.29 8.08 32.83
C ALA A 295 -9.82 6.71 33.28
N SER A 296 -9.60 5.65 32.51
CA SER A 296 -10.03 4.29 32.88
C SER A 296 -9.23 3.72 34.05
N LEU A 297 -7.92 4.01 34.14
CA LEU A 297 -7.11 3.64 35.29
C LEU A 297 -7.57 4.39 36.56
N TYR A 298 -7.85 5.69 36.43
CA TYR A 298 -8.40 6.47 37.54
C TYR A 298 -9.75 5.90 38.01
N ALA A 299 -10.65 5.56 37.09
CA ALA A 299 -11.92 4.92 37.42
C ALA A 299 -11.74 3.57 38.13
N ALA A 300 -10.80 2.74 37.69
CA ALA A 300 -10.48 1.46 38.32
C ALA A 300 -9.98 1.65 39.77
N ILE A 301 -9.06 2.60 39.99
CA ILE A 301 -8.52 2.94 41.32
C ILE A 301 -9.64 3.49 42.22
N TRP A 302 -10.49 4.36 41.69
CA TRP A 302 -11.61 4.93 42.44
C TRP A 302 -12.63 3.86 42.85
N LEU A 303 -12.94 2.91 41.96
CA LEU A 303 -13.76 1.74 42.26
C LEU A 303 -13.12 0.88 43.38
N LEU A 304 -11.83 0.60 43.29
CA LEU A 304 -11.11 -0.17 44.31
C LEU A 304 -11.08 0.54 45.68
N HIS A 305 -10.97 1.86 45.71
CA HIS A 305 -10.97 2.63 46.97
C HIS A 305 -12.35 2.75 47.61
N LEU A 306 -13.43 2.68 46.83
CA LEU A 306 -14.80 2.77 47.35
C LEU A 306 -15.32 1.43 47.90
N TYR A 307 -14.84 0.32 47.36
CA TYR A 307 -15.39 -1.03 47.60
C TYR A 307 -14.34 -2.03 48.13
N GLY A 308 -13.09 -1.61 48.32
CA GLY A 308 -12.03 -2.37 48.99
C GLY A 308 -11.82 -1.89 50.42
#